data_AF-A0A9Q0F669-F1
#
_entry.id   AF-A0A9Q0F669-F1
#
_cell.length_a   1.000
_cell.length_b   1.000
_cell.length_c   1.000
_cell.angle_alpha   90.00
_cell.angle_beta   90.00
_cell.angle_gamma   90.00
#
_symmetry.space_group_name_H-M   'P 1'
#
loop_
_entity.id
_entity.type
_entity.pdbx_description
1 polymer ?
#
loop_
_entity_poly.entity_id
_entity_poly.type
_entity_poly.pdbx_seq_one_letter_code
_entity_poly.pdbx_strand_id
1 'polypeptide(L)'
;MVELQEVADLPRNVEEAEEVNSEEEEKEEEDISYDELKKRMWKDRQRMQKLKEKRDNHEEASRQAKQEACRRKKMSRAQDSVLKYMGKIMEVCQAQGFVYGIVPEKGKPVTGSSE
;
A
#
# COMPACT_ATOMS: atom_id res chain seq x y z
N MET A 1 -72.72 24.78 27.77
CA MET A 1 -71.51 25.52 27.40
C MET A 1 -71.88 26.98 27.35
N VAL A 2 -71.46 27.75 28.35
CA VAL A 2 -71.63 29.21 28.41
C VAL A 2 -70.27 29.73 28.83
N GLU A 3 -69.63 30.54 27.99
CA GLU A 3 -68.56 31.44 28.41
C GLU A 3 -69.19 32.56 29.23
N LEU A 4 -68.52 33.04 30.29
CA LEU A 4 -68.45 34.46 30.65
C LEU A 4 -67.36 34.68 31.72
N GLN A 5 -66.67 35.80 31.52
CA GLN A 5 -65.51 36.40 32.18
C GLN A 5 -65.81 36.96 33.60
N GLU A 6 -64.80 37.10 34.47
CA GLU A 6 -64.46 38.31 35.33
C GLU A 6 -63.47 37.95 36.48
N VAL A 7 -62.20 38.38 36.45
CA VAL A 7 -61.48 39.58 37.02
C VAL A 7 -61.34 39.68 38.55
N ALA A 8 -60.09 39.83 39.03
CA ALA A 8 -59.57 40.49 40.27
C ALA A 8 -58.22 39.84 40.65
N ASP A 9 -57.14 40.46 41.13
CA ASP A 9 -56.62 41.83 41.26
C ASP A 9 -55.12 41.69 41.64
N LEU A 10 -54.30 42.71 41.35
CA LEU A 10 -52.82 42.87 41.46
C LEU A 10 -52.23 42.74 42.91
N PRO A 11 -50.87 42.69 43.19
CA PRO A 11 -49.80 43.51 42.58
C PRO A 11 -48.34 42.95 42.42
N ARG A 12 -47.68 43.49 41.38
CA ARG A 12 -46.31 44.08 41.28
C ARG A 12 -45.34 43.98 42.48
N ASN A 13 -44.21 43.27 42.30
CA ASN A 13 -42.82 43.74 42.58
C ASN A 13 -41.78 42.67 42.17
N VAL A 14 -40.89 42.94 41.21
CA VAL A 14 -39.47 43.38 41.32
C VAL A 14 -38.48 42.20 41.41
N GLU A 15 -37.68 42.10 40.34
CA GLU A 15 -36.28 41.61 40.23
C GLU A 15 -35.80 40.45 41.11
N GLU A 16 -35.38 39.36 40.46
CA GLU A 16 -34.00 38.87 40.64
C GLU A 16 -33.60 38.05 39.41
N ALA A 17 -32.50 38.47 38.79
CA ALA A 17 -31.91 37.84 37.62
C ALA A 17 -31.19 36.56 38.06
N GLU A 18 -31.65 35.39 37.61
CA GLU A 18 -30.83 34.19 37.69
C GLU A 18 -29.80 34.20 36.55
N GLU A 19 -28.55 34.29 37.00
CA GLU A 19 -27.30 34.28 36.28
C GLU A 19 -27.17 32.98 35.47
N VAL A 20 -27.09 33.11 34.15
CA VAL A 20 -26.77 32.01 33.23
C VAL A 20 -25.29 31.68 33.44
N ASN A 21 -24.98 30.63 34.19
CA ASN A 21 -23.64 30.06 34.25
C ASN A 21 -23.38 29.29 32.94
N SER A 22 -22.95 30.02 31.91
CA SER A 22 -22.32 29.46 30.73
C SER A 22 -20.89 29.11 31.09
N GLU A 23 -20.68 27.87 31.53
CA GLU A 23 -19.38 27.22 31.49
C GLU A 23 -19.01 27.02 30.02
N GLU A 24 -18.50 28.10 29.40
CA GLU A 24 -17.70 28.00 28.20
C GLU A 24 -16.42 27.26 28.59
N GLU A 25 -16.36 25.97 28.28
CA GLU A 25 -15.10 25.24 28.22
C GLU A 25 -14.21 26.00 27.22
N GLU A 26 -13.37 26.89 27.73
CA GLU A 26 -12.28 27.53 27.01
C GLU A 26 -11.42 26.39 26.44
N LYS A 27 -11.64 26.06 25.17
CA LYS A 27 -10.67 25.30 24.39
C LYS A 27 -9.41 26.16 24.40
N GLU A 28 -8.43 25.78 25.21
CA GLU A 28 -7.06 26.30 25.10
C GLU A 28 -6.61 26.05 23.66
N GLU A 29 -6.72 27.09 22.82
CA GLU A 29 -6.09 27.11 21.50
C GLU A 29 -4.58 27.12 21.77
N GLU A 30 -3.96 25.94 21.75
CA GLU A 30 -2.50 25.82 21.74
C GLU A 30 -1.97 26.59 20.53
N ASP A 31 -1.55 27.83 20.76
CA ASP A 31 -1.12 28.78 19.74
C ASP A 31 0.28 28.38 19.26
N ILE A 32 0.34 27.41 18.34
CA ILE A 32 1.60 26.90 17.80
C ILE A 32 2.28 28.03 17.03
N SER A 33 3.49 28.39 17.46
CA SER A 33 4.31 29.38 16.75
C SER A 33 4.48 29.01 15.28
N TYR A 34 4.39 30.01 14.39
CA TYR A 34 4.56 29.85 12.94
C TYR A 34 5.79 29.00 12.56
N ASP A 35 6.91 29.20 13.26
CA ASP A 35 8.15 28.46 13.02
C ASP A 35 8.07 26.98 13.42
N GLU A 36 7.34 26.68 14.50
CA GLU A 36 7.10 25.32 14.96
C GLU A 36 6.18 24.56 13.99
N LEU A 37 5.11 25.21 13.52
CA LEU A 37 4.23 24.66 12.48
C LEU A 37 5.01 24.37 11.19
N LYS A 38 5.83 25.33 10.72
CA LYS A 38 6.68 25.17 9.53
C LYS A 38 7.65 24.00 9.67
N LYS A 39 8.25 23.83 10.85
CA LYS A 39 9.15 22.70 11.15
C LYS A 39 8.40 21.36 11.14
N ARG A 40 7.19 21.31 11.68
CA ARG A 40 6.34 20.10 11.66
C ARG A 40 5.90 19.73 10.25
N MET A 41 5.44 20.70 9.46
CA MET A 41 5.10 20.49 8.05
C MET A 41 6.30 20.02 7.22
N TRP A 42 7.50 20.56 7.46
CA TRP A 42 8.70 20.10 6.79
C TRP A 42 9.04 18.65 7.14
N LYS A 43 8.95 18.27 8.42
CA LYS A 43 9.14 16.87 8.85
C LYS A 43 8.13 15.93 8.19
N ASP A 44 6.86 16.31 8.13
CA ASP A 44 5.82 15.51 7.48
C ASP A 44 6.03 15.40 5.97
N ARG A 45 6.43 16.49 5.30
CA ARG A 45 6.81 16.47 3.88
C ARG A 45 7.97 15.50 3.63
N GLN A 46 8.99 15.51 4.49
CA GLN A 46 10.12 14.58 4.41
C GLN A 46 9.68 13.12 4.66
N ARG A 47 8.80 12.89 5.64
CA ARG A 47 8.24 11.55 5.91
C ARG A 47 7.44 11.03 4.71
N MET A 48 6.61 11.88 4.11
CA MET A 48 5.83 11.55 2.91
C MET A 48 6.72 11.19 1.72
N GLN A 49 7.80 11.95 1.49
CA GLN A 49 8.78 11.63 0.44
C GLN A 49 9.44 10.27 0.67
N LYS A 50 9.91 9.99 1.89
CA LYS A 50 10.51 8.69 2.25
C LYS A 50 9.55 7.51 2.07
N LEU A 51 8.27 7.68 2.42
CA LEU A 51 7.26 6.63 2.24
C LEU A 51 6.97 6.37 0.78
N LYS A 52 6.86 7.42 -0.04
CA LYS A 52 6.69 7.30 -1.49
C LYS A 52 7.85 6.55 -2.13
N GLU A 53 9.08 6.93 -1.81
CA GLU A 53 10.30 6.29 -2.34
C GLU A 53 10.39 4.82 -1.95
N LYS A 54 10.09 4.47 -0.69
CA LYS A 54 10.03 3.06 -0.25
C LYS A 54 9.00 2.25 -1.03
N ARG A 55 7.81 2.81 -1.28
CA ARG A 55 6.76 2.16 -2.06
C ARG A 55 7.20 1.93 -3.50
N ASP A 56 7.74 2.97 -4.13
CA ASP A 56 8.15 2.92 -5.53
C ASP A 56 9.30 1.90 -5.72
N ASN A 57 10.29 1.87 -4.80
CA ASN A 57 11.36 0.86 -4.79
C ASN A 57 10.84 -0.58 -4.59
N HIS A 58 9.89 -0.77 -3.68
CA HIS A 58 9.27 -2.10 -3.47
C HIS A 58 8.50 -2.56 -4.73
N GLU A 59 7.82 -1.64 -5.40
CA GLU A 59 7.10 -1.94 -6.63
C GLU A 59 8.06 -2.29 -7.78
N GLU A 60 9.15 -1.56 -7.94
CA GLU A 60 10.19 -1.88 -8.91
C GLU A 60 10.84 -3.24 -8.66
N ALA A 61 11.22 -3.54 -7.42
CA ALA A 61 11.77 -4.84 -7.05
C ALA A 61 10.76 -5.98 -7.35
N SER A 62 9.48 -5.77 -7.06
CA SER A 62 8.40 -6.71 -7.39
C SER A 62 8.26 -6.92 -8.89
N ARG A 63 8.32 -5.84 -9.69
CA ARG A 63 8.26 -5.89 -11.16
C ARG A 63 9.46 -6.65 -11.73
N GLN A 64 10.67 -6.37 -11.26
CA GLN A 64 11.89 -7.07 -11.67
C GLN A 64 11.83 -8.57 -11.34
N ALA A 65 11.41 -8.93 -10.13
CA ALA A 65 11.24 -10.33 -9.74
C ALA A 65 10.21 -11.08 -10.61
N LYS A 66 9.08 -10.42 -10.93
CA LYS A 66 8.06 -10.97 -11.85
C LYS A 66 8.60 -11.16 -13.26
N GLN A 67 9.37 -10.20 -13.77
CA GLN A 67 9.99 -10.30 -15.09
C GLN A 67 11.01 -11.45 -15.15
N GLU A 68 11.86 -11.60 -14.12
CA GLU A 68 12.84 -12.69 -14.05
C GLU A 68 12.15 -14.06 -13.97
N ALA A 69 11.06 -14.19 -13.20
CA ALA A 69 10.26 -15.41 -13.13
C ALA A 69 9.61 -15.77 -14.48
N CYS A 70 9.10 -14.77 -15.21
CA CYS A 70 8.55 -14.96 -16.56
C CYS A 70 9.63 -15.46 -17.53
N ARG A 71 10.83 -14.86 -17.50
CA ARG A 71 11.98 -15.28 -18.31
C ARG A 71 12.36 -16.74 -18.05
N ARG A 72 12.43 -17.14 -16.77
CA ARG A 72 12.73 -18.53 -16.37
C ARG A 72 11.68 -19.52 -16.90
N LYS A 73 10.39 -19.18 -16.85
CA LYS A 73 9.31 -20.03 -17.37
C LYS A 73 9.38 -20.19 -18.88
N LYS A 74 9.64 -19.12 -19.64
CA LYS A 74 9.80 -19.21 -21.10
C LYS A 74 10.98 -20.10 -21.49
N MET A 75 12.10 -19.98 -20.77
CA MET A 75 13.26 -20.82 -20.99
C MET A 75 12.97 -22.30 -20.69
N SER A 76 12.32 -22.61 -19.56
CA SER A 76 11.91 -23.98 -19.24
C SER A 76 11.05 -24.60 -20.34
N ARG A 77 10.07 -23.85 -20.88
CA ARG A 77 9.22 -24.34 -21.98
C ARG A 77 10.01 -24.61 -23.26
N ALA A 78 11.01 -23.79 -23.57
CA ALA A 78 11.89 -24.02 -24.70
C ALA A 78 12.83 -25.22 -24.46
N GLN A 79 13.24 -25.46 -23.22
CA GLN A 79 14.01 -26.66 -22.86
C GLN A 79 13.17 -27.92 -23.07
N ASP A 80 11.88 -27.90 -22.70
CA ASP A 80 10.99 -29.05 -22.88
C ASP A 80 10.89 -29.48 -24.35
N SER A 81 10.83 -28.52 -25.28
CA SER A 81 10.81 -28.84 -26.71
C SER A 81 12.15 -29.40 -27.20
N VAL A 82 13.28 -28.88 -26.74
CA VAL A 82 14.61 -29.41 -27.05
C VAL A 82 14.74 -30.86 -26.56
N LEU A 83 14.43 -31.10 -25.28
CA LEU A 83 14.48 -32.43 -24.66
C LEU A 83 13.62 -33.45 -25.40
N LYS A 84 12.43 -33.04 -25.86
CA LYS A 84 11.56 -33.89 -26.69
C LYS A 84 12.26 -34.38 -27.96
N TYR A 85 13.00 -33.51 -28.65
CA TYR A 85 13.75 -33.92 -29.84
C TYR A 85 14.96 -34.77 -29.50
N MET A 86 15.63 -34.50 -28.38
CA MET A 86 16.77 -35.33 -27.92
C MET A 86 16.32 -36.77 -27.62
N GLY A 87 15.20 -36.94 -26.92
CA GLY A 87 14.60 -38.27 -26.70
C GLY A 87 14.23 -38.97 -28.01
N LYS A 88 13.72 -38.21 -28.99
CA LYS A 88 13.43 -38.77 -30.33
C LYS A 88 14.69 -39.26 -31.06
N ILE A 89 15.83 -38.59 -30.89
CA ILE A 89 17.12 -39.05 -31.42
C ILE A 89 17.56 -40.34 -30.71
N MET A 90 17.39 -40.42 -29.39
CA MET A 90 17.68 -41.67 -28.66
C MET A 90 16.82 -42.83 -29.15
N GLU A 91 15.51 -42.63 -29.30
CA GLU A 91 14.56 -43.68 -29.72
C GLU A 91 14.73 -44.09 -31.18
N VAL A 92 14.78 -43.14 -32.10
CA VAL A 92 14.75 -43.40 -33.56
C VAL A 92 16.14 -43.69 -34.11
N CYS A 93 17.15 -42.99 -33.62
CA CYS A 93 18.53 -43.12 -34.11
C CYS A 93 19.38 -44.05 -33.24
N GLN A 94 18.78 -44.75 -32.25
CA GLN A 94 19.48 -45.65 -31.32
C GLN A 94 20.70 -45.00 -30.65
N ALA A 95 20.62 -43.69 -30.40
CA ALA A 95 21.70 -42.97 -29.73
C ALA A 95 21.82 -43.46 -28.28
N GLN A 96 23.05 -43.66 -27.81
CA GLN A 96 23.32 -44.11 -26.44
C GLN A 96 22.99 -43.04 -25.38
N GLY A 97 22.92 -41.77 -25.77
CA GLY A 97 22.54 -40.67 -24.90
C GLY A 97 22.79 -39.30 -25.52
N PHE A 98 22.51 -38.24 -24.77
CA PHE A 98 22.77 -36.85 -25.14
C PHE A 98 23.35 -36.05 -23.97
N VAL A 99 24.11 -35.00 -24.30
CA VAL A 99 24.59 -33.98 -23.37
C VAL A 99 24.27 -32.60 -23.96
N TYR A 100 23.64 -31.74 -23.18
CA TYR A 100 23.34 -30.37 -23.58
C TYR A 100 23.72 -29.37 -22.49
N GLY A 101 24.08 -28.15 -22.89
CA GLY A 101 24.48 -27.08 -21.99
C GLY A 101 23.83 -25.76 -22.39
N ILE A 102 23.34 -25.00 -21.41
CA ILE A 102 22.75 -23.68 -21.61
C ILE A 102 23.54 -22.68 -20.78
N VAL A 103 24.09 -21.67 -21.45
CA VAL A 103 24.80 -20.57 -20.80
C VAL A 103 23.84 -19.38 -20.71
N PRO A 104 23.29 -19.06 -19.52
CA PRO A 104 22.56 -17.82 -19.31
C PRO A 104 23.54 -16.64 -19.35
N GLU A 105 23.04 -15.42 -19.53
CA GLU A 105 23.85 -14.18 -19.47
C GLU A 105 24.63 -14.04 -18.15
N LYS A 106 24.15 -14.67 -17.07
CA LYS A 106 24.84 -14.76 -15.77
C LYS A 106 26.05 -15.72 -15.77
N GLY A 107 26.41 -16.29 -16.92
CA GLY A 107 27.66 -17.00 -17.20
C GLY A 107 27.74 -18.45 -16.73
N LYS A 108 26.99 -18.86 -15.69
CA LYS A 108 27.06 -20.25 -15.18
C LYS A 108 26.35 -21.22 -16.12
N PRO A 109 27.05 -22.13 -16.82
CA PRO A 109 26.42 -23.11 -17.67
C PRO A 109 25.57 -24.07 -16.83
N VAL A 110 24.37 -24.36 -17.30
CA VAL A 110 23.53 -25.43 -16.79
C VAL A 110 23.59 -26.58 -17.79
N THR A 111 24.13 -27.71 -17.37
CA THR A 111 24.27 -28.91 -18.19
C THR A 111 23.23 -29.95 -17.80
N GLY A 112 22.64 -30.62 -18.79
CA GLY A 112 21.81 -31.80 -18.61
C GLY A 112 22.31 -32.95 -19.49
N SER A 113 22.13 -34.17 -19.02
CA SER A 113 22.52 -35.40 -19.72
C SER A 113 21.44 -36.45 -19.56
N SER A 114 21.33 -37.36 -20.53
CA SER A 114 20.63 -38.62 -20.33
C SER A 114 21.59 -39.65 -19.74
N GLU A 115 21.15 -40.36 -18.72
CA GLU A 115 21.78 -41.61 -18.24
C GLU A 115 21.40 -42.80 -19.13
#